data_AF-A0A1B6F7G8-F1
#
_entry.id   AF-A0A1B6F7G8-F1
#
_cell.length_a   1.000
_cell.length_b   1.000
_cell.length_c   1.000
_cell.angle_alpha   90.00
_cell.angle_beta   90.00
_cell.angle_gamma   90.00
#
_symmetry.space_group_name_H-M   'P 1'
#
loop_
_entity.id
_entity.type
_entity.pdbx_description
1 polymer ?
#
loop_
_entity_poly.entity_id
_entity_poly.type
_entity_poly.pdbx_seq_one_letter_code
_entity_poly.pdbx_strand_id
1 'polypeptide(L)'
;FDLGNDVVSVVKRMIKPIDNSGRNVTMDNYFMDIPLANDLYANHRLTVVGTVRKNKRQLPLELTTNLRERPVKSTIFAFSKSPNNCMLASYIPKRNKNVLVGSTMHKKGVIDEESGDNLKPKLITFYNLTKGGVDVVDRMKTDYCVSRISNRWPFTVFCSLLNIGAIN
;
A
#
# COMPACT_ATOMS: atom_id res chain seq x y z
N PHE A 1 -19.72 -14.76 -18.07
CA PHE A 1 -19.14 -14.23 -16.82
C PHE A 1 -18.16 -13.14 -17.20
N ASP A 2 -18.61 -11.89 -17.21
CA ASP A 2 -17.74 -10.76 -17.54
C ASP A 2 -17.17 -10.19 -16.24
N LEU A 3 -16.08 -10.80 -15.78
CA LEU A 3 -15.45 -10.43 -14.53
C LEU A 3 -14.39 -9.37 -14.83
N GLY A 4 -14.62 -8.13 -14.38
CA GLY A 4 -13.66 -7.04 -14.55
C GLY A 4 -12.31 -7.39 -13.94
N ASN A 5 -11.23 -7.26 -14.70
CA ASN A 5 -9.84 -7.49 -14.26
C ASN A 5 -9.09 -6.18 -13.96
N ASP A 6 -9.82 -5.07 -13.85
CA ASP A 6 -9.26 -3.82 -13.37
C ASP A 6 -8.88 -3.91 -11.88
N VAL A 7 -7.97 -3.03 -11.47
CA VAL A 7 -7.39 -3.00 -10.12
C VAL A 7 -8.47 -2.90 -9.03
N VAL A 8 -9.50 -2.09 -9.26
CA VAL A 8 -10.58 -1.87 -8.28
C VAL A 8 -11.39 -3.15 -8.10
N SER A 9 -11.79 -3.78 -9.20
CA SER A 9 -12.52 -5.06 -9.17
C SER A 9 -11.72 -6.17 -8.49
N VAL A 10 -10.40 -6.25 -8.74
CA VAL A 10 -9.53 -7.25 -8.09
C VAL A 10 -9.47 -7.02 -6.58
N VAL A 11 -9.22 -5.78 -6.12
CA VAL A 11 -9.14 -5.46 -4.70
C VAL A 11 -10.47 -5.77 -4.00
N LYS A 12 -11.61 -5.38 -4.58
CA LYS A 12 -12.95 -5.67 -4.03
C LYS A 12 -13.24 -7.16 -3.91
N ARG A 13 -12.73 -7.99 -4.82
CA ARG A 13 -12.83 -9.45 -4.68
C ARG A 13 -11.94 -9.99 -3.56
N MET A 14 -10.70 -9.51 -3.47
CA MET A 14 -9.74 -9.98 -2.46
C MET A 14 -10.16 -9.61 -1.03
N ILE A 15 -10.80 -8.45 -0.84
CA ILE A 15 -11.25 -8.00 0.49
C ILE A 15 -12.57 -8.64 0.95
N LYS A 16 -13.29 -9.37 0.09
CA LYS A 16 -14.59 -9.98 0.42
C LYS A 16 -14.60 -10.78 1.74
N PRO A 17 -13.55 -11.56 2.10
CA PRO A 17 -13.53 -12.31 3.37
C PRO A 17 -13.38 -11.42 4.62
N ILE A 18 -12.88 -10.19 4.45
CA ILE A 18 -12.63 -9.24 5.55
C ILE A 18 -13.56 -8.03 5.48
N ASP A 19 -14.56 -8.06 4.61
CA ASP A 19 -15.51 -6.97 4.44
C ASP A 19 -16.21 -6.63 5.76
N ASN A 20 -16.45 -5.35 6.01
CA ASN A 20 -17.11 -4.81 7.21
C ASN A 20 -16.44 -5.14 8.56
N SER A 21 -15.19 -5.62 8.54
CA SER A 21 -14.53 -6.11 9.76
C SER A 21 -13.78 -5.07 10.57
N GLY A 22 -13.61 -3.82 10.09
CA GLY A 22 -12.83 -2.81 10.78
C GLY A 22 -11.31 -3.00 10.68
N ARG A 23 -10.84 -3.92 9.83
CA ARG A 23 -9.42 -4.20 9.63
C ARG A 23 -8.72 -3.16 8.75
N ASN A 24 -7.40 -3.10 8.89
CA ASN A 24 -6.54 -2.31 8.02
C ASN A 24 -5.94 -3.17 6.90
N VAL A 25 -5.92 -2.64 5.68
CA VAL A 25 -5.30 -3.26 4.51
C VAL A 25 -4.08 -2.45 4.10
N THR A 26 -2.91 -3.10 4.06
CA THR A 26 -1.69 -2.47 3.52
C THR A 26 -1.54 -2.83 2.05
N MET A 27 -1.44 -1.80 1.20
CA MET A 27 -1.39 -1.95 -0.26
C MET A 27 -0.09 -1.42 -0.85
N ASP A 28 0.42 -2.11 -1.87
CA ASP A 28 1.50 -1.57 -2.70
C ASP A 28 0.96 -0.49 -3.67
N ASN A 29 1.88 0.30 -4.21
CA ASN A 29 1.63 1.41 -5.13
C ASN A 29 0.82 1.04 -6.38
N TYR A 30 0.81 -0.22 -6.79
CA TYR A 30 0.04 -0.69 -7.94
C TYR A 30 -1.47 -0.67 -7.65
N PHE A 31 -1.84 -1.05 -6.42
CA PHE A 31 -3.24 -1.17 -5.99
C PHE A 31 -3.76 0.12 -5.35
N MET A 32 -2.86 0.97 -4.86
CA MET A 32 -3.24 2.19 -4.16
C MET A 32 -3.83 3.25 -5.10
N ASP A 33 -5.07 3.64 -4.82
CA ASP A 33 -5.77 4.76 -5.47
C ASP A 33 -6.63 5.51 -4.46
N ILE A 34 -6.69 6.84 -4.54
CA ILE A 34 -7.37 7.66 -3.53
C ILE A 34 -8.90 7.39 -3.52
N PRO A 35 -9.60 7.36 -4.67
CA PRO A 35 -11.01 6.98 -4.71
C PRO A 35 -11.28 5.59 -4.10
N LEU A 36 -10.44 4.61 -4.43
CA LEU A 36 -10.56 3.25 -3.89
C LEU A 36 -10.38 3.23 -2.36
N ALA A 37 -9.40 3.95 -1.84
CA ALA A 37 -9.18 4.03 -0.40
C ALA A 37 -10.38 4.66 0.33
N ASN A 38 -10.99 5.71 -0.23
CA ASN A 38 -12.20 6.32 0.33
C ASN A 38 -13.42 5.40 0.23
N ASP A 39 -13.59 4.67 -0.88
CA ASP A 39 -14.66 3.69 -1.05
C ASP A 39 -14.55 2.54 -0.04
N LEU A 40 -13.35 2.00 0.18
CA LEU A 40 -13.11 0.98 1.20
C LEU A 40 -13.41 1.48 2.62
N TYR A 41 -13.11 2.75 2.89
CA TYR A 41 -13.43 3.36 4.18
C TYR A 41 -14.94 3.56 4.36
N ALA A 42 -15.62 4.09 3.35
CA ALA A 42 -17.03 4.47 3.44
C ALA A 42 -17.98 3.27 3.35
N ASN A 43 -17.71 2.32 2.45
CA ASN A 43 -18.66 1.27 2.07
C ASN A 43 -18.29 -0.11 2.62
N HIS A 44 -17.04 -0.31 3.04
CA HIS A 44 -16.53 -1.63 3.46
C HIS A 44 -16.02 -1.65 4.91
N ARG A 45 -16.08 -0.52 5.64
CA ARG A 45 -15.53 -0.37 7.00
C ARG A 45 -14.09 -0.90 7.10
N LEU A 46 -13.27 -0.61 6.10
CA LEU A 46 -11.86 -0.98 6.02
C LEU A 46 -10.99 0.26 5.92
N THR A 47 -9.88 0.27 6.63
CA THR A 47 -8.86 1.32 6.45
C THR A 47 -7.76 0.84 5.53
N VAL A 48 -7.10 1.78 4.85
CA VAL A 48 -6.00 1.47 3.93
C VAL A 48 -4.76 2.26 4.34
N VAL A 49 -3.60 1.65 4.13
CA VAL A 49 -2.30 2.32 4.12
C VAL A 49 -1.53 1.84 2.89
N GLY A 50 -0.95 2.74 2.12
CA GLY A 50 -0.18 2.30 0.94
C GLY A 50 0.67 3.40 0.34
N THR A 51 1.69 3.00 -0.40
CA THR A 51 2.49 3.94 -1.18
C THR A 51 1.68 4.43 -2.39
N VAL A 52 1.86 5.69 -2.79
CA VAL A 52 1.12 6.28 -3.91
C VAL A 52 2.10 6.63 -5.03
N ARG A 53 1.77 6.29 -6.28
CA ARG A 53 2.60 6.69 -7.42
C ARG A 53 2.46 8.19 -7.68
N LYS A 54 3.58 8.86 -7.95
CA LYS A 54 3.65 10.31 -8.23
C LYS A 54 2.79 10.78 -9.42
N ASN A 55 2.41 9.88 -10.33
CA ASN A 55 1.66 10.20 -11.54
C ASN A 55 0.13 10.16 -11.34
N LYS A 56 -0.34 9.96 -10.10
CA LYS A 56 -1.77 9.97 -9.77
C LYS A 56 -2.31 11.40 -9.85
N ARG A 57 -3.33 11.61 -10.68
CA ARG A 57 -3.95 12.93 -10.92
C ARG A 57 -4.61 13.54 -9.68
N GLN A 58 -4.93 12.71 -8.69
CA GLN A 58 -5.60 13.09 -7.46
C GLN A 58 -4.63 13.68 -6.41
N LEU A 59 -3.33 13.69 -6.69
CA LEU A 59 -2.33 14.26 -5.79
C LEU A 59 -2.29 15.78 -5.93
N PRO A 60 -2.30 16.54 -4.81
CA PRO A 60 -1.99 17.96 -4.83
C PRO A 60 -0.61 18.20 -5.43
N LEU A 61 -0.49 19.20 -6.29
CA LEU A 61 0.75 19.51 -6.99
C LEU A 61 1.87 19.80 -5.99
N GLU A 62 1.56 20.43 -4.87
CA GLU A 62 2.47 20.79 -3.77
C GLU A 62 3.20 19.56 -3.17
N LEU A 63 2.63 18.35 -3.30
CA LEU A 63 3.29 17.12 -2.85
C LEU A 63 4.30 16.59 -3.87
N THR A 64 4.23 17.03 -5.12
CA THR A 64 5.01 16.51 -6.25
C THR A 64 5.93 17.52 -6.90
N THR A 65 5.63 18.82 -6.80
CA THR A 65 6.43 19.92 -7.33
C THR A 65 7.49 20.37 -6.32
N ASN A 66 8.47 21.14 -6.79
CA ASN A 66 9.50 21.80 -5.97
C ASN A 66 10.30 20.88 -5.02
N LEU A 67 10.44 19.59 -5.37
CA LEU A 67 11.18 18.60 -4.57
C LEU A 67 12.66 18.97 -4.34
N ARG A 68 13.22 19.84 -5.18
CA ARG A 68 14.61 20.32 -5.10
C ARG A 68 14.81 21.39 -4.02
N GLU A 69 13.78 22.17 -3.74
CA GLU A 69 13.80 23.27 -2.77
C GLU A 69 13.49 22.79 -1.36
N ARG A 70 12.83 21.64 -1.26
CA ARG A 70 12.46 21.05 0.02
C ARG A 70 13.67 20.45 0.75
N PRO A 71 13.80 20.69 2.06
CA PRO A 71 14.90 20.14 2.84
C PRO A 71 14.81 18.62 2.97
N VAL A 72 15.95 17.96 3.06
CA VAL A 72 16.05 16.52 3.34
C VAL A 72 15.47 16.24 4.73
N LYS A 73 14.82 15.08 4.90
CA LYS A 73 14.10 14.66 6.11
C LYS A 73 12.89 15.54 6.46
N SER A 74 12.33 16.26 5.49
CA SER A 74 11.08 17.02 5.67
C SER A 74 9.86 16.22 5.20
N THR A 75 8.72 16.49 5.85
CA THR A 75 7.42 15.93 5.46
C THR A 75 6.39 17.04 5.24
N ILE A 76 5.62 16.92 4.17
CA ILE A 76 4.38 17.69 3.99
C ILE A 76 3.22 16.71 4.12
N PHE A 77 2.22 17.10 4.92
CA PHE A 77 0.97 16.35 5.08
C PHE A 77 -0.14 17.06 4.32
N ALA A 78 -0.95 16.30 3.58
CA ALA A 78 -2.17 16.79 2.98
C ALA A 78 -3.35 16.01 3.55
N PHE A 79 -4.40 16.74 3.93
CA PHE A 79 -5.62 16.20 4.49
C PHE A 79 -6.77 16.47 3.54
N SER A 80 -7.52 15.43 3.19
CA SER A 80 -8.73 15.62 2.41
C SER A 80 -9.85 16.18 3.29
N LYS A 81 -10.71 17.03 2.71
CA LYS A 81 -11.96 17.46 3.34
C LYS A 81 -13.05 16.41 3.11
N SER A 82 -14.02 16.36 4.03
CA SER A 82 -15.24 15.56 3.87
C SER A 82 -15.86 15.81 2.48
N PRO A 83 -16.28 14.76 1.75
CA PRO A 83 -16.52 13.37 2.21
C PRO A 83 -15.29 12.44 2.21
N ASN A 84 -14.12 12.91 1.76
CA ASN A 84 -12.92 12.08 1.66
C ASN A 84 -12.18 12.04 3.01
N ASN A 85 -11.70 10.85 3.41
CA ASN A 85 -10.99 10.64 4.69
C ASN A 85 -9.52 10.23 4.49
N CYS A 86 -8.98 10.40 3.27
CA CYS A 86 -7.61 10.05 2.96
C CYS A 86 -6.64 11.18 3.34
N MET A 87 -5.64 10.84 4.16
CA MET A 87 -4.47 11.62 4.48
C MET A 87 -3.29 11.17 3.61
N LEU A 88 -2.53 12.12 3.09
CA LEU A 88 -1.31 11.87 2.33
C LEU A 88 -0.10 12.46 3.07
N ALA A 89 1.04 11.77 2.99
CA ALA A 89 2.33 12.29 3.41
C ALA A 89 3.31 12.22 2.25
N SER A 90 4.03 13.32 2.04
CA SER A 90 5.16 13.42 1.13
C SER A 90 6.43 13.64 1.93
N TYR A 91 7.26 12.61 2.03
CA TYR A 91 8.51 12.61 2.79
C TYR A 91 9.72 12.59 1.86
N ILE A 92 10.72 13.42 2.15
CA ILE A 92 11.96 13.49 1.36
C ILE A 92 13.10 12.82 2.13
N PRO A 93 13.36 11.51 1.94
CA PRO A 93 14.47 10.84 2.61
C PRO A 93 15.85 11.31 2.13
N LYS A 94 15.94 11.67 0.84
CA LYS A 94 17.18 12.07 0.16
C LYS A 94 16.85 13.11 -0.90
N ARG A 95 17.84 13.93 -1.29
CA ARG A 95 17.67 14.93 -2.35
C ARG A 95 17.10 14.29 -3.62
N ASN A 96 16.08 14.92 -4.21
CA ASN A 96 15.36 14.43 -5.40
C ASN A 96 14.63 13.08 -5.26
N LYS A 97 14.46 12.55 -4.04
CA LYS A 97 13.63 11.36 -3.77
C LYS A 97 12.45 11.76 -2.90
N ASN A 98 11.25 11.46 -3.37
CA ASN A 98 10.00 11.71 -2.67
C ASN A 98 9.29 10.38 -2.43
N VAL A 99 8.92 10.12 -1.19
CA VAL A 99 8.13 8.97 -0.76
C VAL A 99 6.73 9.47 -0.45
N LEU A 100 5.77 9.04 -1.26
CA LEU A 100 4.37 9.36 -1.11
C LEU A 100 3.65 8.17 -0.49
N VAL A 101 2.98 8.39 0.64
CA VAL A 101 2.17 7.38 1.32
C VAL A 101 0.81 7.99 1.63
N GLY A 102 -0.25 7.22 1.37
CA GLY A 102 -1.62 7.57 1.70
C GLY A 102 -2.21 6.64 2.75
N SER A 103 -3.13 7.16 3.56
CA SER A 103 -3.88 6.37 4.51
C SER A 103 -5.24 6.96 4.83
N THR A 104 -6.22 6.07 5.04
CA THR A 104 -7.54 6.41 5.61
C THR A 104 -7.66 6.05 7.10
N MET A 105 -6.62 5.44 7.67
CA MET A 105 -6.52 5.11 9.10
C MET A 105 -6.04 6.31 9.93
N HIS A 106 -5.07 7.05 9.40
CA HIS A 106 -4.39 8.13 10.11
C HIS A 106 -5.11 9.47 9.90
N LYS A 107 -5.42 10.19 10.99
CA LYS A 107 -6.09 11.50 10.96
C LYS A 107 -5.18 12.69 11.28
N LYS A 108 -3.97 12.43 11.79
CA LYS A 108 -3.02 13.46 12.23
C LYS A 108 -1.64 13.21 11.63
N GLY A 109 -0.98 14.29 11.22
CA GLY A 109 0.40 14.30 10.78
C GLY A 109 1.35 14.27 11.97
N VAL A 110 1.73 13.08 12.41
CA VAL A 110 2.64 12.88 13.54
C VAL A 110 3.97 12.34 13.02
N ILE A 111 5.06 12.94 13.49
CA ILE A 111 6.43 12.44 13.27
C ILE A 111 6.70 11.37 14.32
N ASP A 112 7.35 10.30 13.90
CA ASP A 112 7.72 9.21 14.76
C ASP A 112 9.00 9.54 15.52
N GLU A 113 8.93 9.59 16.86
CA GLU A 113 10.06 9.92 17.72
C GLU A 113 11.15 8.84 17.65
N GLU A 114 10.76 7.57 17.44
CA GLU A 114 11.70 6.45 17.26
C GLU A 114 12.55 6.58 15.99
N SER A 115 12.11 7.42 15.04
CA SER A 115 12.86 7.65 13.81
C SER A 115 14.12 8.51 14.02
N GLY A 116 14.29 9.12 15.19
CA GLY A 116 15.43 9.99 15.52
C GLY A 116 15.70 11.05 14.45
N ASP A 117 16.96 11.18 14.06
CA ASP A 117 17.43 12.15 13.05
C ASP A 117 16.79 12.00 11.67
N ASN A 118 16.06 10.91 11.38
CA ASN A 118 15.39 10.73 10.11
C ASN A 118 14.01 11.40 10.05
N LEU A 119 13.42 11.80 11.19
CA LEU A 119 12.14 12.53 11.25
C LEU A 119 11.03 11.90 10.37
N LYS A 120 10.96 10.57 10.32
CA LYS A 120 9.99 9.87 9.49
C LYS A 120 8.57 10.09 10.06
N PRO A 121 7.57 10.29 9.20
CA PRO A 121 6.18 10.25 9.61
C PRO A 121 5.80 8.88 10.16
N LYS A 122 4.99 8.85 11.22
CA LYS A 122 4.43 7.60 11.77
C LYS A 122 3.71 6.77 10.71
N LEU A 123 3.10 7.44 9.73
CA LEU A 123 2.48 6.81 8.56
C LEU A 123 3.47 5.94 7.75
N ILE A 124 4.70 6.42 7.55
CA ILE A 124 5.73 5.70 6.81
C ILE A 124 6.28 4.55 7.65
N THR A 125 6.49 4.75 8.95
CA THR A 125 6.95 3.67 9.84
C THR A 125 5.91 2.56 9.91
N PHE A 126 4.62 2.90 10.06
CA PHE A 126 3.51 1.94 10.05
C PHE A 126 3.42 1.17 8.73
N TYR A 127 3.60 1.84 7.59
CA TYR A 127 3.66 1.16 6.30
C TYR A 127 4.83 0.16 6.24
N ASN A 128 6.02 0.56 6.69
CA ASN A 128 7.19 -0.33 6.68
C ASN A 128 7.03 -1.57 7.57
N LEU A 129 6.32 -1.44 8.69
CA LEU A 129 6.01 -2.56 9.58
C LEU A 129 5.08 -3.59 8.92
N THR A 130 4.14 -3.16 8.08
CA THR A 130 3.06 -4.02 7.56
C THR A 130 3.23 -4.45 6.11
N LYS A 131 4.05 -3.75 5.31
CA LYS A 131 4.22 -4.04 3.87
C LYS A 131 4.84 -5.41 3.58
N GLY A 132 5.54 -6.01 4.54
CA GLY A 132 6.27 -7.26 4.34
C GLY A 132 5.41 -8.53 4.31
N GLY A 133 4.11 -8.46 4.61
CA GLY A 133 3.28 -9.67 4.75
C GLY A 133 3.29 -10.58 3.52
N VAL A 134 3.09 -10.02 2.32
CA VAL A 134 3.11 -10.80 1.06
C VAL A 134 4.54 -11.19 0.67
N ASP A 135 5.51 -10.29 0.81
CA ASP A 135 6.91 -10.54 0.47
C ASP A 135 7.51 -11.69 1.29
N VAL A 136 7.11 -11.84 2.56
CA VAL A 136 7.57 -12.93 3.44
C VAL A 136 7.05 -14.27 2.94
N VAL A 137 5.77 -14.36 2.56
CA VAL A 137 5.19 -15.59 1.99
C VAL A 137 5.87 -15.94 0.67
N ASP A 138 6.11 -14.95 -0.21
CA ASP A 138 6.78 -15.19 -1.49
C ASP A 138 8.23 -15.67 -1.33
N ARG A 139 8.95 -15.11 -0.34
CA ARG A 139 10.27 -15.59 0.04
C ARG A 139 10.23 -17.03 0.53
N MET A 140 9.33 -17.38 1.45
CA MET A 140 9.19 -18.76 1.95
C MET A 140 8.86 -19.75 0.82
N LYS A 141 8.00 -19.36 -0.13
CA LYS A 141 7.70 -20.16 -1.31
C LYS A 141 8.92 -20.40 -2.20
N THR A 142 9.85 -19.45 -2.25
CA THR A 142 11.09 -19.56 -3.03
C THR A 142 12.11 -20.44 -2.33
N ASP A 143 12.30 -20.24 -1.02
CA ASP A 143 13.29 -20.98 -0.21
C ASP A 143 12.94 -22.48 -0.11
N TYR A 144 11.64 -22.82 -0.03
CA TYR A 144 11.14 -24.20 0.07
C TYR A 144 10.32 -24.64 -1.15
N CYS A 145 10.74 -24.22 -2.35
CA CYS A 145 9.98 -24.44 -3.58
C CYS A 145 10.01 -25.90 -4.05
N VAL A 146 8.85 -26.55 -4.20
CA VAL A 146 8.74 -27.89 -4.81
C VAL A 146 8.52 -27.89 -6.32
N SER A 147 8.49 -26.71 -6.95
CA SER A 147 8.26 -26.58 -8.39
C SER A 147 9.35 -27.27 -9.22
N ARG A 148 8.97 -27.78 -10.39
CA ARG A 148 9.89 -28.35 -11.39
C ARG A 148 9.67 -27.67 -12.73
N ILE A 149 10.72 -27.64 -13.56
CA ILE A 149 10.63 -27.13 -14.94
C ILE A 149 9.56 -27.95 -15.68
N SER A 150 8.62 -27.26 -16.30
CA SER A 150 7.51 -27.88 -17.02
C SER A 150 7.04 -26.97 -18.15
N ASN A 151 6.69 -27.58 -19.28
CA ASN A 151 6.06 -26.90 -20.42
C ASN A 151 4.53 -26.92 -20.32
N ARG A 152 3.96 -27.35 -19.18
CA ARG A 152 2.52 -27.46 -18.95
C ARG A 152 2.11 -26.48 -17.85
N TRP A 153 1.47 -25.38 -18.24
CA TRP A 153 1.00 -24.36 -17.28
C TRP A 153 0.13 -24.91 -16.12
N PRO A 154 -0.71 -25.96 -16.29
CA PRO A 154 -1.49 -26.48 -15.16
C PRO A 154 -0.60 -27.06 -14.06
N PHE A 155 0.54 -27.66 -14.43
CA PHE A 155 1.48 -28.20 -13.48
C PHE A 155 2.16 -27.09 -12.67
N THR A 156 2.47 -25.95 -13.30
CA THR A 156 3.01 -24.77 -12.60
C THR A 156 2.01 -24.23 -11.57
N VAL A 157 0.72 -24.20 -11.89
CA VAL A 157 -0.35 -23.81 -10.95
C VAL A 157 -0.44 -24.81 -9.80
N PHE A 158 -0.41 -26.12 -10.09
CA PHE A 158 -0.44 -27.16 -9.07
C PHE A 158 0.73 -27.04 -8.07
N CYS A 159 1.97 -26.90 -8.55
CA CYS A 159 3.13 -26.69 -7.67
C CYS A 159 3.00 -25.39 -6.86
N SER A 160 2.43 -24.33 -7.44
CA SER A 160 2.20 -23.07 -6.73
C SER A 160 1.20 -23.23 -5.59
N LEU A 161 0.14 -24.01 -5.78
CA LEU A 161 -0.84 -24.32 -4.74
C LEU A 161 -0.22 -25.19 -3.63
N LEU A 162 0.61 -26.17 -3.97
CA LEU A 162 1.34 -26.97 -2.98
C LEU A 162 2.27 -26.10 -2.11
N ASN A 163 3.04 -25.19 -2.73
CA ASN A 163 3.92 -24.29 -1.98
C ASN A 163 3.13 -23.37 -1.03
N ILE A 164 1.94 -22.89 -1.43
CA ILE A 164 1.08 -22.07 -0.57
C ILE A 164 0.45 -22.91 0.55
N GLY A 165 -0.02 -24.11 0.22
CA GLY A 165 -0.63 -25.02 1.19
C GLY A 165 0.33 -25.53 2.26
N ALA A 166 1.63 -25.54 1.99
CA ALA A 166 2.65 -25.90 2.99
C ALA A 166 2.96 -24.76 3.98
N ILE A 167 2.61 -23.51 3.65
CA ILE A 167 2.85 -22.33 4.50
C ILE A 167 1.64 -22.03 5.39
N ASN A 168 0.42 -22.25 4.87
CA ASN A 168 -0.85 -22.02 5.56
C ASN A 168 -1.09 -23.04 6.68
#